data_AF-A0A917U8G6-F1
#
_entry.id   AF-A0A917U8G6-F1
#
_cell.length_a   1.000
_cell.length_b   1.000
_cell.length_c   1.000
_cell.angle_alpha   90.00
_cell.angle_beta   90.00
_cell.angle_gamma   90.00
#
_symmetry.space_group_name_H-M   'P 1'
#
loop_
_entity.id
_entity.type
_entity.pdbx_description
1 polymer ?
#
loop_
_entity_poly.entity_id
_entity_poly.type
_entity_poly.pdbx_seq_one_letter_code
_entity_poly.pdbx_strand_id
1 'polypeptide(L)' 'MEWLMGLPAHWVTDPTLDLPRTGALRVLGNGVVPAQAATALRLLLRHHH' A
#
# COMPACT_ATOMS: atom_id res chain seq x y z
N MET A 1 -10.27 3.25 1.81
CA MET A 1 -9.45 2.32 1.02
C MET A 1 -8.01 2.32 1.49
N GLU A 2 -7.33 3.47 1.60
CA GLU A 2 -5.97 3.56 2.17
C GLU A 2 -5.86 2.95 3.57
N TRP A 3 -6.88 3.16 4.42
CA TRP A 3 -6.97 2.54 5.73
C TRP A 3 -6.99 1.01 5.71
N LEU A 4 -7.58 0.40 4.67
CA LEU A 4 -7.60 -1.07 4.52
C LEU A 4 -6.20 -1.60 4.16
N MET A 5 -5.41 -0.78 3.46
CA MET A 5 -4.01 -1.04 3.17
C MET A 5 -3.10 -0.70 4.36
N GLY A 6 -3.62 -0.12 5.45
CA GLY A 6 -2.80 0.40 6.56
C GLY A 6 -1.93 1.59 6.17
N LEU A 7 -2.27 2.31 5.10
CA LEU A 7 -1.55 3.50 4.66
C LEU A 7 -2.00 4.73 5.46
N PRO A 8 -1.13 5.74 5.64
CA PRO A 8 -1.52 7.03 6.21
C PRO A 8 -2.66 7.67 5.44
N ALA A 9 -3.43 8.53 6.11
CA ALA A 9 -4.43 9.35 5.44
C ALA A 9 -3.78 10.19 4.34
N HIS A 10 -4.49 10.34 3.21
CA HIS A 10 -4.07 11.11 2.03
C HIS A 10 -2.86 10.54 1.26
N TRP A 11 -2.39 9.33 1.55
CA TRP A 11 -1.23 8.76 0.83
C TRP A 11 -1.40 8.67 -0.70
N VAL A 12 -2.58 8.26 -1.16
CA VAL A 12 -3.01 8.15 -2.57
C VAL A 12 -4.15 9.12 -2.88
N THR A 13 -4.91 9.54 -1.87
CA THR A 13 -6.09 10.40 -2.02
C THR A 13 -5.80 11.89 -1.76
N ASP A 14 -4.53 12.29 -1.64
CA ASP A 14 -4.19 13.72 -1.54
C ASP A 14 -4.71 14.50 -2.76
N PRO A 15 -5.50 15.58 -2.55
CA PRO A 15 -5.98 16.43 -3.65
C PRO A 15 -4.87 17.01 -4.53
N THR A 16 -3.65 17.21 -4.02
CA THR A 16 -2.54 17.77 -4.81
C THR A 16 -2.00 16.82 -5.87
N LEU A 17 -2.35 15.52 -5.79
CA LEU A 17 -1.94 14.52 -6.78
C LEU A 17 -2.75 14.57 -8.07
N ASP A 18 -3.84 15.36 -8.10
CA ASP A 18 -4.79 15.47 -9.23
C ASP A 18 -5.20 14.09 -9.80
N LEU A 19 -5.33 13.10 -8.90
CA LEU A 19 -5.60 11.72 -9.29
C LEU A 19 -7.12 11.49 -9.31
N PRO A 20 -7.72 11.12 -10.46
CA PRO A 20 -9.13 10.77 -10.50
C PRO A 20 -9.43 9.60 -9.57
N ARG A 21 -10.64 9.55 -9.02
CA ARG A 21 -11.06 8.48 -8.08
C ARG A 21 -10.81 7.07 -8.63
N THR A 22 -11.04 6.84 -9.92
CA THR A 22 -10.77 5.56 -10.58
C THR A 22 -9.28 5.22 -10.61
N GLY A 23 -8.42 6.22 -10.78
CA GLY A 23 -6.97 6.10 -10.67
C GLY A 23 -6.54 5.73 -9.24
N ALA A 24 -7.07 6.43 -8.24
CA ALA A 24 -6.79 6.12 -6.83
C ALA A 24 -7.21 4.68 -6.46
N LEU A 25 -8.37 4.22 -6.93
CA LEU A 25 -8.82 2.85 -6.71
C LEU A 25 -7.92 1.82 -7.41
N ARG A 26 -7.41 2.12 -8.61
CA ARG A 26 -6.48 1.22 -9.31
C ARG A 26 -5.13 1.14 -8.59
N VAL A 27 -4.59 2.26 -8.12
CA VAL A 27 -3.35 2.29 -7.33
C VAL A 27 -3.52 1.50 -6.04
N LEU A 28 -4.60 1.72 -5.30
CA LEU A 28 -4.86 1.03 -4.04
C LEU A 28 -5.18 -0.45 -4.24
N GLY A 29 -5.94 -0.81 -5.28
CA GLY A 29 -6.33 -2.19 -5.55
C GLY A 29 -5.19 -3.07 -6.07
N ASN A 30 -4.21 -2.48 -6.76
CA ASN A 30 -3.04 -3.19 -7.27
C ASN A 30 -1.80 -3.06 -6.37
N GLY A 31 -1.85 -2.18 -5.37
CA GLY A 31 -0.74 -1.92 -4.46
C GLY A 31 -0.47 -3.07 -3.50
N VAL A 32 0.71 -3.07 -2.89
CA VAL A 32 1.09 -4.03 -1.85
C VAL A 32 0.59 -3.54 -0.49
N VAL A 33 0.05 -4.45 0.34
CA VAL A 33 -0.24 -4.16 1.75
C VAL A 33 1.09 -4.15 2.54
N PRO A 34 1.53 -3.01 3.11
CA PRO A 34 2.83 -2.90 3.76
C PRO A 34 3.04 -3.92 4.91
N ALA A 35 2.00 -4.23 5.68
CA ALA A 35 2.07 -5.22 6.75
C ALA A 35 2.36 -6.64 6.23
N GLN A 36 1.79 -7.00 5.07
CA GLN A 36 2.05 -8.29 4.42
C GLN A 36 3.47 -8.33 3.86
N ALA A 37 3.93 -7.25 3.19
CA ALA A 37 5.29 -7.14 2.71
C ALA A 37 6.33 -7.24 3.83
N ALA A 38 6.14 -6.52 4.94
CA ALA A 38 7.02 -6.58 6.10
C ALA A 38 7.11 -8.01 6.66
N THR A 39 5.99 -8.73 6.69
CA THR A 39 5.96 -10.14 7.12
C THR A 39 6.72 -11.04 6.15
N ALA A 40 6.49 -10.90 4.84
CA ALA A 40 7.19 -11.65 3.81
C ALA A 40 8.71 -11.44 3.86
N LEU A 41 9.14 -10.18 4.01
CA LEU A 41 10.56 -9.84 4.17
C LEU A 41 11.17 -10.46 5.42
N ARG A 42 10.47 -10.45 6.57
CA ARG A 42 10.94 -11.12 7.78
C ARG A 42 11.03 -12.64 7.63
N LEU A 43 10.16 -13.26 6.85
CA LEU A 43 10.25 -14.69 6.56
C LEU A 43 11.46 -14.97 5.67
N LEU A 44 11.59 -14.23 4.57
CA LEU A 44 12.72 -14.35 3.65
C LEU A 44 14.05 -14.20 4.40
N LEU A 45 14.23 -13.11 5.16
CA LEU A 45 15.47 -12.88 5.91
C LEU A 45 15.73 -13.95 6.97
N ARG A 46 14.70 -14.57 7.57
CA ARG A 46 14.89 -15.68 8.52
C ARG A 46 15.27 -17.00 7.83
N HIS A 47 14.86 -17.21 6.58
CA HIS A 47 15.16 -18.42 5.82
C HIS A 47 16.51 -18.38 5.08
N HIS A 48 17.12 -17.19 4.96
CA HIS A 48 18.42 -16.99 4.32
C HIS A 48 19.61 -16.99 5.30
N HIS A 49 19.39 -17.36 6.57
CA HIS A 49 20.41 -17.68 7.57
C HIS A 49 20.40 -19.18 7.84
#